data_AF-N1PKL8-F1
#
_entry.id   AF-N1PKL8-F1
#
_cell.length_a   1.000
_cell.length_b   1.000
_cell.length_c   1.000
_cell.angle_alpha   90.00
_cell.angle_beta   90.00
_cell.angle_gamma   90.00
#
_symmetry.space_group_name_H-M   'P 1'
#
loop_
_entity.id
_entity.type
_entity.pdbx_description
1 polymer ?
#
loop_
_entity_poly.entity_id
_entity_poly.type
_entity_poly.pdbx_seq_one_letter_code
_entity_poly.pdbx_strand_id
1 'polypeptide(L)'
;MAQDQSQRPAGTISITEDPNIKNSNPQVPAKRLNGDYPLIDSDPHFSRVVRYARGSDYLAGAAFAASGPALMVWWERISPSEVGRGGFAQIMRLSGAISLTAGFLLMYSRSINRFYGFSENRREIDLDMREMTDRVKRGEPLYGKTVLTEYMQGAASRQSRYSGVFLHVMPWFNFVNHEQHGVDTSKYYRNAERELEQERTGKSLTEQVKEATGWKN
;
A
#
# COMPACT_ATOMS: atom_id res chain seq x y z
N MET A 1 -48.45 27.21 -15.15
CA MET A 1 -47.19 27.21 -14.36
C MET A 1 -46.76 25.76 -14.19
N ALA A 2 -45.79 25.34 -14.97
CA ALA A 2 -45.27 23.98 -14.96
C ALA A 2 -44.26 23.82 -13.81
N GLN A 3 -44.51 22.87 -12.92
CA GLN A 3 -43.46 22.26 -12.09
C GLN A 3 -43.52 20.75 -12.30
N ASP A 4 -42.32 20.22 -12.49
CA ASP A 4 -41.91 19.04 -13.23
C ASP A 4 -42.37 17.70 -12.61
N GLN A 5 -42.93 16.82 -13.44
CA GLN A 5 -43.38 15.48 -13.08
C GLN A 5 -42.25 14.44 -13.25
N SER A 6 -41.19 14.50 -12.43
CA SER A 6 -40.08 13.52 -12.54
C SER A 6 -39.76 12.74 -11.26
N GLN A 7 -40.70 12.64 -10.32
CA GLN A 7 -40.58 11.71 -9.18
C GLN A 7 -41.09 10.30 -9.54
N ARG A 8 -40.18 9.38 -9.87
CA ARG A 8 -40.23 7.94 -9.49
C ARG A 8 -38.86 7.26 -9.68
N PRO A 9 -38.47 6.30 -8.83
CA PRO A 9 -37.14 5.73 -8.76
C PRO A 9 -36.90 4.66 -9.83
N ALA A 10 -35.70 4.65 -10.41
CA ALA A 10 -35.19 3.51 -11.19
C ALA A 10 -33.73 3.27 -10.77
N GLY A 11 -33.51 2.22 -9.97
CA GLY A 11 -32.17 1.71 -9.65
C GLY A 11 -31.56 0.98 -10.84
N THR A 12 -30.23 0.91 -10.89
CA THR A 12 -29.51 0.28 -12.03
C THR A 12 -29.11 -1.16 -11.75
N ILE A 13 -29.23 -1.93 -12.82
CA ILE A 13 -29.17 -3.39 -12.91
C ILE A 13 -27.73 -3.82 -13.25
N SER A 14 -27.18 -4.77 -12.50
CA SER A 14 -25.98 -5.54 -12.89
C SER A 14 -26.25 -6.33 -14.19
N ILE A 15 -25.33 -6.33 -15.16
CA ILE A 15 -25.56 -6.71 -16.59
C ILE A 15 -26.64 -5.89 -17.33
N THR A 16 -26.99 -4.69 -16.83
CA THR A 16 -27.59 -3.60 -17.62
C THR A 16 -27.01 -2.27 -17.13
N GLU A 17 -25.68 -2.19 -17.07
CA GLU A 17 -25.01 -0.90 -16.87
C GLU A 17 -24.98 -0.17 -18.20
N ASP A 18 -26.07 0.55 -18.43
CA ASP A 18 -26.22 1.56 -19.47
C ASP A 18 -25.01 2.51 -19.44
N PRO A 19 -24.29 2.68 -20.56
CA PRO A 19 -23.10 3.54 -20.63
C PRO A 19 -23.36 5.02 -20.29
N ASN A 20 -24.61 5.43 -20.09
CA ASN A 20 -24.99 6.80 -19.73
C ASN A 20 -25.24 7.06 -18.23
N ILE A 21 -25.21 6.06 -17.35
CA ILE A 21 -25.43 6.30 -15.92
C ILE A 21 -24.09 6.68 -15.27
N LYS A 22 -23.84 7.98 -15.09
CA LYS A 22 -22.79 8.48 -14.20
C LYS A 22 -23.21 8.21 -12.75
N ASN A 23 -22.89 7.02 -12.23
CA ASN A 23 -22.91 6.73 -10.81
C ASN A 23 -21.82 7.58 -10.14
N SER A 24 -22.11 8.85 -9.86
CA SER A 24 -21.24 9.72 -9.05
C SER A 24 -21.34 9.31 -7.59
N ASN A 25 -20.89 8.09 -7.28
CA ASN A 25 -20.67 7.68 -5.91
C ASN A 25 -19.65 8.65 -5.32
N PRO A 26 -19.98 9.36 -4.22
CA PRO A 26 -19.07 10.34 -3.66
C PRO A 26 -17.78 9.61 -3.24
N GLN A 27 -16.71 9.85 -3.98
CA GLN A 27 -15.40 9.39 -3.58
C GLN A 27 -15.03 10.14 -2.31
N VAL A 28 -14.95 9.41 -1.20
CA VAL A 28 -14.55 10.00 0.08
C VAL A 28 -13.04 10.23 0.01
N PRO A 29 -12.59 11.51 -0.04
CA PRO A 29 -11.18 11.79 -0.16
C PRO A 29 -10.45 11.26 1.07
N ALA A 30 -9.22 10.79 0.87
CA ALA A 30 -8.36 10.42 1.99
C ALA A 30 -8.16 11.62 2.90
N LYS A 31 -8.22 11.39 4.21
CA LYS A 31 -7.63 12.35 5.14
C LYS A 31 -6.15 12.48 4.79
N ARG A 32 -5.74 13.67 4.38
CA ARG A 32 -4.31 14.00 4.23
C ARG A 32 -3.72 14.10 5.63
N LEU A 33 -2.69 13.33 5.88
CA LEU A 33 -1.95 13.37 7.13
C LEU A 33 -0.94 14.50 7.04
N ASN A 34 -0.90 15.36 8.07
CA ASN A 34 0.14 16.36 8.21
C ASN A 34 1.34 15.66 8.84
N GLY A 35 2.30 15.26 8.02
CA GLY A 35 3.55 14.63 8.44
C GLY A 35 4.74 15.24 7.71
N ASP A 36 5.94 14.95 8.21
CA ASP A 36 7.19 15.48 7.66
C ASP A 36 7.56 14.85 6.32
N TYR A 37 7.02 13.66 6.04
CA TYR A 37 7.26 12.90 4.80
C TYR A 37 5.99 12.82 3.95
N PRO A 38 6.12 12.83 2.61
CA PRO A 38 4.97 12.82 1.73
C PRO A 38 4.27 11.46 1.73
N LEU A 39 2.94 11.48 1.60
CA LEU A 39 2.12 10.29 1.44
C LEU A 39 2.37 9.63 0.08
N ILE A 40 2.70 8.33 0.08
CA ILE A 40 2.80 7.50 -1.13
C ILE A 40 1.45 6.87 -1.43
N ASP A 41 0.83 6.27 -0.41
CA ASP A 41 -0.40 5.50 -0.53
C ASP A 41 -1.11 5.43 0.84
N SER A 42 -2.40 5.77 0.90
CA SER A 42 -3.22 5.67 2.12
C SER A 42 -3.80 4.28 2.38
N ASP A 43 -3.71 3.38 1.40
CA ASP A 43 -4.20 2.00 1.50
C ASP A 43 -3.42 1.03 0.58
N PRO A 44 -2.12 0.82 0.86
CA PRO A 44 -1.27 0.02 -0.02
C PRO A 44 -1.69 -1.45 -0.03
N HIS A 45 -1.74 -2.02 -1.22
CA HIS A 45 -2.01 -3.45 -1.39
C HIS A 45 -0.98 -4.31 -0.63
N PHE A 46 -1.43 -5.42 -0.03
CA PHE A 46 -0.62 -6.31 0.81
C PHE A 46 0.73 -6.67 0.18
N SER A 47 0.71 -7.06 -1.09
CA SER A 47 1.93 -7.44 -1.83
C SER A 47 2.93 -6.28 -1.97
N ARG A 48 2.45 -5.03 -2.10
CA ARG A 48 3.32 -3.85 -2.18
C ARG A 48 4.03 -3.62 -0.85
N VAL A 49 3.30 -3.72 0.26
CA VAL A 49 3.87 -3.54 1.61
C VAL A 49 4.98 -4.56 1.87
N VAL A 50 4.76 -5.83 1.53
CA VAL A 50 5.77 -6.88 1.69
C VAL A 50 6.95 -6.66 0.75
N ARG A 51 6.73 -6.32 -0.53
CA ARG A 51 7.83 -6.12 -1.48
C ARG A 51 8.69 -4.88 -1.18
N TYR A 52 8.08 -3.84 -0.62
CA TYR A 52 8.77 -2.59 -0.25
C TYR A 52 9.41 -2.65 1.14
N ALA A 53 9.22 -3.76 1.87
CA ALA A 53 9.91 -3.98 3.14
C ALA A 53 11.44 -3.94 2.91
N ARG A 54 12.13 -3.18 3.75
CA ARG A 54 13.59 -3.09 3.71
C ARG A 54 14.19 -4.34 4.37
N GLY A 55 15.44 -4.65 4.07
CA GLY A 55 16.14 -5.75 4.75
C GLY A 55 16.16 -5.58 6.28
N SER A 56 16.21 -4.33 6.76
CA SER A 56 16.11 -4.01 8.19
C SER A 56 14.75 -4.35 8.80
N ASP A 57 13.66 -4.34 8.04
CA ASP A 57 12.33 -4.70 8.55
C ASP A 57 12.18 -6.21 8.68
N TYR A 58 12.74 -6.98 7.73
CA TYR A 58 12.85 -8.43 7.85
C TYR A 58 13.73 -8.82 9.02
N LEU A 59 14.86 -8.13 9.21
CA LEU A 59 15.74 -8.36 10.36
C LEU A 59 15.02 -8.07 11.69
N ALA A 60 14.30 -6.96 11.77
CA ALA A 60 13.51 -6.61 12.95
C ALA A 60 12.41 -7.66 13.23
N GLY A 61 11.67 -8.06 12.20
CA GLY A 61 10.64 -9.10 12.31
C GLY A 61 11.21 -10.46 12.72
N ALA A 62 12.33 -10.86 12.13
CA ALA A 62 13.01 -12.13 12.47
C ALA A 62 13.58 -12.12 13.89
N ALA A 63 14.19 -11.01 14.31
CA ALA A 63 14.68 -10.84 15.68
C ALA A 63 13.54 -10.94 16.71
N PHE A 64 12.42 -10.28 16.42
CA PHE A 64 11.23 -10.35 17.28
C PHE A 64 10.57 -11.73 17.28
N ALA A 65 10.57 -12.41 16.12
CA ALA A 65 10.06 -13.78 16.04
C ALA A 65 10.91 -14.76 16.86
N ALA A 66 12.23 -14.58 16.87
CA ALA A 66 13.15 -15.41 17.65
C ALA A 66 13.08 -15.11 19.15
N SER A 67 12.71 -13.89 19.55
CA SER A 67 12.76 -13.49 20.96
C SER A 67 11.79 -14.28 21.85
N GLY A 68 10.59 -14.63 21.38
CA GLY A 68 9.65 -15.39 22.21
C GLY A 68 10.16 -16.77 22.64
N PRO A 69 10.49 -17.69 21.71
CA PRO A 69 11.06 -18.99 22.09
C PRO A 69 12.40 -18.84 22.82
N ALA A 70 13.24 -17.86 22.46
CA ALA A 70 14.49 -17.61 23.18
C ALA A 70 14.25 -17.20 24.65
N LEU A 71 13.26 -16.34 24.89
CA LEU A 71 12.86 -15.93 26.24
C LEU A 71 12.26 -17.11 27.01
N MET A 72 11.51 -18.00 26.38
CA MET A 72 11.01 -19.22 27.04
C MET A 72 12.15 -20.13 27.50
N VAL A 73 13.16 -20.35 26.65
CA VAL A 73 14.36 -21.10 27.03
C VAL A 73 15.13 -20.40 28.15
N TRP A 74 15.21 -19.08 28.12
CA TRP A 74 15.87 -18.30 29.17
C TRP A 74 15.12 -18.39 30.50
N TRP A 75 13.80 -18.27 30.50
CA TRP A 75 12.98 -18.40 31.71
C TRP A 75 13.04 -19.80 32.31
N GLU A 76 13.01 -20.85 31.49
CA GLU A 76 13.13 -22.24 31.96
C GLU A 76 14.45 -22.48 32.71
N ARG A 77 15.53 -21.75 32.37
CA ARG A 77 16.81 -21.83 33.11
C ARG A 77 16.78 -21.13 34.48
N ILE A 78 15.93 -20.12 34.65
CA ILE A 78 15.82 -19.34 35.90
C ILE A 78 14.80 -19.97 36.84
N SER A 79 13.66 -20.40 36.30
CA SER A 79 12.57 -21.01 37.04
C SER A 79 12.07 -22.23 36.25
N PRO A 80 12.66 -23.41 36.49
CA PRO A 80 12.25 -24.64 35.82
C PRO A 80 10.77 -24.91 36.06
N SER A 81 10.07 -25.26 34.99
CA SER A 81 8.63 -25.57 35.05
C SER A 81 8.37 -27.03 35.44
N GLU A 82 9.42 -27.85 35.54
CA GLU A 82 9.38 -29.29 35.81
C GLU A 82 8.50 -30.08 34.82
N VAL A 83 8.23 -29.49 33.65
CA VAL A 83 7.45 -30.14 32.60
C VAL A 83 8.33 -31.15 31.86
N GLY A 84 7.78 -32.34 31.60
CA GLY A 84 8.48 -33.34 30.79
C GLY A 84 8.81 -32.82 29.38
N ARG A 85 9.80 -33.44 28.72
CA ARG A 85 10.30 -33.04 27.38
C ARG A 85 9.19 -32.81 26.33
N GLY A 86 8.09 -33.55 26.41
CA GLY A 86 6.95 -33.40 25.50
C GLY A 86 6.14 -32.10 25.71
N GLY A 87 5.97 -31.66 26.96
CA GLY A 87 5.22 -30.45 27.29
C GLY A 87 5.96 -29.18 26.90
N PHE A 88 7.27 -29.11 27.18
CA PHE A 88 8.08 -27.95 26.80
C PHE A 88 8.10 -27.72 25.28
N ALA A 89 8.14 -28.80 24.48
CA ALA A 89 8.10 -28.69 23.03
C ALA A 89 6.80 -28.05 22.51
N GLN A 90 5.66 -28.29 23.16
CA GLN A 90 4.39 -27.68 22.80
C GLN A 90 4.38 -26.17 23.13
N ILE A 91 4.90 -25.78 24.29
CA ILE A 91 5.07 -24.38 24.69
C ILE A 91 5.96 -23.65 23.68
N MET A 92 7.08 -24.25 23.28
CA MET A 92 8.00 -23.68 22.29
C MET A 92 7.34 -23.51 20.92
N ARG A 93 6.50 -24.46 20.47
CA ARG A 93 5.74 -24.34 19.21
C ARG A 93 4.73 -23.20 19.27
N LEU A 94 3.96 -23.11 20.36
CA LEU A 94 2.98 -22.03 20.54
C LEU A 94 3.66 -20.67 20.63
N SER A 95 4.70 -20.55 21.46
CA SER A 95 5.50 -19.33 21.58
C SER A 95 6.11 -18.94 20.25
N GLY A 96 6.64 -19.91 19.48
CA GLY A 96 7.15 -19.70 18.15
C GLY A 96 6.09 -19.17 17.18
N ALA A 97 4.90 -19.77 17.16
CA ALA A 97 3.81 -19.34 16.28
C ALA A 97 3.32 -17.91 16.59
N ILE A 98 3.15 -17.58 17.87
CA ILE A 98 2.77 -16.23 18.31
C ILE A 98 3.86 -15.23 17.93
N SER A 99 5.12 -15.57 18.19
CA SER A 99 6.24 -14.65 17.92
C SER A 99 6.50 -14.46 16.44
N LEU A 100 6.35 -15.51 15.62
CA LEU A 100 6.39 -15.40 14.17
C LEU A 100 5.30 -14.47 13.63
N THR A 101 4.08 -14.60 14.16
CA THR A 101 2.97 -13.70 13.80
C THR A 101 3.27 -12.27 14.20
N ALA A 102 3.72 -12.05 15.43
CA ALA A 102 4.08 -10.71 15.91
C ALA A 102 5.26 -10.09 15.14
N GLY A 103 6.27 -10.90 14.81
CA GLY A 103 7.41 -10.49 13.98
C GLY A 103 6.99 -10.10 12.56
N PHE A 104 6.06 -10.85 11.96
CA PHE A 104 5.46 -10.48 10.68
C PHE A 104 4.70 -9.15 10.77
N LEU A 105 3.86 -8.97 11.78
CA LEU A 105 3.11 -7.73 11.98
C LEU A 105 4.03 -6.53 12.23
N LEU A 106 5.15 -6.73 12.94
CA LEU A 106 6.17 -5.70 13.13
C LEU A 106 6.82 -5.30 11.80
N MET A 107 7.24 -6.28 10.99
CA MET A 107 7.79 -6.03 9.66
C MET A 107 6.79 -5.26 8.78
N TYR A 108 5.53 -5.72 8.77
CA TYR A 108 4.47 -5.11 8.00
C TYR A 108 4.17 -3.67 8.47
N SER A 109 4.07 -3.45 9.79
CA SER A 109 3.83 -2.14 10.40
C SER A 109 4.93 -1.14 10.03
N ARG A 110 6.20 -1.56 10.10
CA ARG A 110 7.34 -0.70 9.71
C ARG A 110 7.30 -0.32 8.23
N SER A 111 6.91 -1.26 7.37
CA SER A 111 6.80 -1.01 5.94
C SER A 111 5.62 -0.10 5.60
N ILE A 112 4.42 -0.39 6.12
CA ILE A 112 3.22 0.40 5.83
C ILE A 112 3.32 1.84 6.36
N ASN A 113 4.02 2.06 7.48
CA ASN A 113 4.26 3.39 8.02
C ASN A 113 5.07 4.30 7.08
N ARG A 114 5.91 3.73 6.19
CA ARG A 114 6.60 4.50 5.14
C ARG A 114 5.67 4.91 4.01
N PHE A 115 4.69 4.08 3.66
CA PHE A 115 3.66 4.46 2.69
C PHE A 115 2.82 5.62 3.19
N TYR A 116 2.47 5.60 4.49
CA TYR A 116 1.71 6.67 5.14
C TYR A 116 2.49 7.97 5.34
N GLY A 117 3.82 7.95 5.19
CA GLY A 117 4.67 9.10 5.47
C GLY A 117 4.92 9.36 6.97
N PHE A 118 4.74 8.34 7.83
CA PHE A 118 5.08 8.44 9.26
C PHE A 118 6.58 8.29 9.54
N SER A 119 7.34 7.85 8.53
CA SER A 119 8.79 7.70 8.62
C SER A 119 9.42 7.97 7.26
N GLU A 120 10.75 8.13 7.25
CA GLU A 120 11.52 8.38 6.03
C GLU A 120 11.21 7.34 4.94
N ASN A 121 10.85 7.83 3.76
CA ASN A 121 10.31 7.02 2.67
C ASN A 121 10.86 7.40 1.28
N ARG A 122 12.03 8.03 1.19
CA ARG A 122 12.61 8.49 -0.09
C ARG A 122 12.82 7.35 -1.07
N ARG A 123 13.37 6.24 -0.60
CA ARG A 123 13.59 5.03 -1.42
C ARG A 123 12.26 4.51 -1.98
N GLU A 124 11.22 4.46 -1.15
CA GLU A 124 9.90 3.96 -1.52
C GLU A 124 9.21 4.88 -2.52
N ILE A 125 9.36 6.21 -2.40
CA ILE A 125 8.88 7.18 -3.40
C ILE A 125 9.55 6.91 -4.75
N ASP A 126 10.88 6.75 -4.78
CA ASP A 126 11.61 6.51 -6.03
C ASP A 126 11.19 5.19 -6.70
N LEU A 127 10.99 4.14 -5.90
CA LEU A 127 10.49 2.85 -6.38
C LEU A 127 9.06 2.93 -6.89
N ASP A 128 8.19 3.64 -6.18
CA ASP A 128 6.79 3.85 -6.56
C ASP A 128 6.69 4.65 -7.86
N MET A 129 7.47 5.73 -7.99
CA MET A 129 7.53 6.54 -9.22
C MET A 129 7.96 5.69 -10.41
N ARG A 130 9.01 4.88 -10.27
CA ARG A 130 9.46 3.96 -11.34
C ARG A 130 8.39 2.94 -11.69
N GLU A 131 7.88 2.22 -10.69
CA GLU A 131 6.88 1.16 -10.90
C GLU A 131 5.62 1.69 -11.60
N MET A 132 5.10 2.83 -11.14
CA MET A 132 3.88 3.42 -11.69
C MET A 132 4.10 4.02 -13.08
N THR A 133 5.25 4.66 -13.30
CA THR A 133 5.63 5.16 -14.64
C THR A 133 5.75 4.01 -15.64
N ASP A 134 6.39 2.91 -15.26
CA ASP A 134 6.52 1.73 -16.12
C ASP A 134 5.15 1.12 -16.47
N ARG A 135 4.21 1.08 -15.51
CA ARG A 135 2.83 0.63 -15.76
C ARG A 135 2.12 1.54 -16.76
N VAL A 136 2.26 2.86 -16.61
CA VAL A 136 1.69 3.84 -17.54
C VAL A 136 2.27 3.65 -18.94
N LYS A 137 3.60 3.50 -19.06
CA LYS A 137 4.26 3.24 -20.35
C LYS A 137 3.76 1.95 -21.02
N ARG A 138 3.43 0.92 -20.24
CA ARG A 138 2.82 -0.33 -20.72
C ARG A 138 1.32 -0.24 -21.02
N GLY A 139 0.67 0.90 -20.75
CA GLY A 139 -0.78 1.04 -20.87
C GLY A 139 -1.57 0.20 -19.86
N GLU A 140 -0.94 -0.19 -18.75
CA GLU A 140 -1.57 -0.95 -17.67
C GLU A 140 -2.21 0.00 -16.65
N PRO A 141 -3.30 -0.44 -15.98
CA PRO A 141 -3.86 0.34 -14.87
C PRO A 141 -2.84 0.46 -13.73
N LEU A 142 -2.72 1.67 -13.17
CA LEU A 142 -1.76 2.01 -12.11
C LEU A 142 -1.81 1.02 -10.94
N TYR A 143 -3.01 0.73 -10.44
CA TYR A 143 -3.23 -0.11 -9.26
C TYR A 143 -3.72 -1.52 -9.60
N GLY A 144 -3.57 -1.95 -10.87
CA GLY A 144 -3.94 -3.29 -11.32
C GLY A 144 -5.41 -3.43 -11.71
N LYS A 145 -5.79 -4.64 -12.13
CA LYS A 145 -7.16 -4.98 -12.53
C LYS A 145 -7.90 -5.63 -11.35
N THR A 146 -9.21 -5.44 -11.31
CA THR A 146 -10.09 -6.02 -10.29
C THR A 146 -11.36 -6.53 -10.95
N VAL A 147 -11.92 -7.59 -10.37
CA VAL A 147 -13.23 -8.14 -10.77
C VAL A 147 -14.39 -7.49 -10.03
N LEU A 148 -14.09 -6.61 -9.06
CA LEU A 148 -15.09 -5.93 -8.25
C LEU A 148 -15.67 -4.72 -8.96
N THR A 149 -16.96 -4.48 -8.75
CA THR A 149 -17.61 -3.23 -9.20
C THR A 149 -17.01 -2.02 -8.50
N GLU A 150 -17.14 -0.83 -9.09
CA GLU A 150 -16.62 0.41 -8.51
C GLU A 150 -17.16 0.65 -7.08
N TYR A 151 -18.45 0.33 -6.84
CA TYR A 151 -19.04 0.43 -5.51
C TYR A 151 -18.35 -0.49 -4.50
N MET A 152 -18.09 -1.76 -4.86
CA MET A 152 -17.42 -2.72 -4.00
C MET A 152 -15.97 -2.32 -3.72
N GLN A 153 -15.28 -1.77 -4.72
CA GLN A 153 -13.94 -1.21 -4.54
C GLN A 153 -13.94 -0.05 -3.54
N GLY A 154 -14.91 0.86 -3.65
CA GLY A 154 -15.06 1.95 -2.69
C GLY A 154 -15.48 1.50 -1.29
N ALA A 155 -16.25 0.42 -1.17
CA ALA A 155 -16.57 -0.17 0.12
C ALA A 155 -15.33 -0.81 0.76
N ALA A 156 -14.54 -1.54 -0.03
CA ALA A 156 -13.30 -2.17 0.41
C ALA A 156 -12.28 -1.11 0.87
N SER A 157 -12.02 -0.08 0.06
CA SER A 157 -11.06 0.98 0.38
C SER A 157 -11.39 1.70 1.70
N ARG A 158 -12.68 1.87 2.02
CA ARG A 158 -13.10 2.49 3.30
C ARG A 158 -12.83 1.61 4.51
N GLN A 159 -12.79 0.29 4.34
CA GLN A 159 -12.49 -0.66 5.42
C GLN A 159 -10.97 -0.84 5.61
N SER A 160 -10.19 -0.82 4.53
CA SER A 160 -8.74 -1.05 4.59
C SER A 160 -7.90 0.23 4.74
N ARG A 161 -8.42 1.40 4.36
CA ARG A 161 -7.72 2.69 4.52
C ARG A 161 -7.23 2.89 5.96
N TYR A 162 -5.94 3.19 6.10
CA TYR A 162 -5.25 3.38 7.39
C TYR A 162 -5.39 2.22 8.41
N SER A 163 -5.85 1.04 7.99
CA SER A 163 -5.95 -0.14 8.86
C SER A 163 -4.59 -0.55 9.46
N GLY A 164 -3.48 -0.19 8.79
CA GLY A 164 -2.12 -0.37 9.27
C GLY A 164 -1.83 0.20 10.66
N VAL A 165 -2.55 1.26 11.07
CA VAL A 165 -2.38 1.90 12.38
C VAL A 165 -2.93 1.04 13.51
N PHE A 166 -3.88 0.15 13.23
CA PHE A 166 -4.59 -0.66 14.22
C PHE A 166 -4.26 -2.17 14.14
N LEU A 167 -3.17 -2.53 13.45
CA LEU A 167 -2.72 -3.92 13.27
C LEU A 167 -2.49 -4.70 14.57
N HIS A 168 -2.16 -4.00 15.66
CA HIS A 168 -1.92 -4.61 16.97
C HIS A 168 -3.19 -5.13 17.63
N VAL A 169 -4.37 -4.66 17.23
CA VAL A 169 -5.68 -5.15 17.71
C VAL A 169 -6.34 -6.05 16.68
N MET A 170 -6.37 -5.61 15.42
CA MET A 170 -7.02 -6.34 14.34
C MET A 170 -6.13 -6.31 13.09
N PRO A 171 -5.53 -7.44 12.68
CA PRO A 171 -4.76 -7.52 11.46
C PRO A 171 -5.70 -7.46 10.25
N TRP A 172 -5.84 -6.27 9.68
CA TRP A 172 -6.65 -6.02 8.49
C TRP A 172 -5.76 -5.51 7.37
N PHE A 173 -5.93 -6.07 6.17
CA PHE A 173 -5.04 -5.85 5.03
C PHE A 173 -5.83 -5.55 3.76
N ASN A 174 -5.23 -4.80 2.84
CA ASN A 174 -5.80 -4.56 1.52
C ASN A 174 -5.40 -5.68 0.54
N PHE A 175 -6.41 -6.41 0.04
CA PHE A 175 -6.28 -7.41 -1.03
C PHE A 175 -7.06 -7.02 -2.29
N VAL A 176 -7.59 -5.79 -2.33
CA VAL A 176 -8.41 -5.29 -3.43
C VAL A 176 -7.64 -4.25 -4.20
N ASN A 177 -7.52 -4.46 -5.51
CA ASN A 177 -7.05 -3.43 -6.42
C ASN A 177 -8.20 -2.41 -6.60
N HIS A 178 -7.98 -1.18 -6.17
CA HIS A 178 -8.92 -0.06 -6.30
C HIS A 178 -8.17 1.23 -6.64
N GLU A 179 -8.83 2.30 -7.05
CA GLU A 179 -8.14 3.54 -7.42
C GLU A 179 -8.03 4.57 -6.27
N GLN A 180 -8.60 4.26 -5.10
CA GLN A 180 -8.80 5.21 -4.00
C GLN A 180 -7.61 5.35 -3.04
N HIS A 181 -6.41 5.57 -3.57
CA HIS A 181 -5.17 5.59 -2.79
C HIS A 181 -4.84 6.94 -2.12
N GLY A 182 -5.62 7.99 -2.38
CA GLY A 182 -5.49 9.28 -1.68
C GLY A 182 -4.35 10.17 -2.16
N VAL A 183 -3.79 9.86 -3.33
CA VAL A 183 -2.68 10.58 -3.95
C VAL A 183 -3.03 11.04 -5.37
N ASP A 184 -2.41 12.12 -5.81
CA ASP A 184 -2.53 12.61 -7.19
C ASP A 184 -1.78 11.67 -8.14
N THR A 185 -2.53 10.92 -8.96
CA THR A 185 -2.01 9.96 -9.94
C THR A 185 -1.49 10.64 -11.21
N SER A 186 -1.86 11.90 -11.47
CA SER A 186 -1.41 12.66 -12.66
C SER A 186 0.11 12.82 -12.72
N LYS A 187 0.79 12.76 -11.57
CA LYS A 187 2.26 12.84 -11.47
C LYS A 187 2.95 11.70 -12.22
N TYR A 188 2.35 10.51 -12.27
CA TYR A 188 2.92 9.36 -12.97
C TYR A 188 2.79 9.49 -14.48
N TYR A 189 1.64 9.95 -14.97
CA TYR A 189 1.42 10.23 -16.39
C TYR A 189 2.36 11.31 -16.91
N ARG A 190 2.48 12.44 -16.19
CA ARG A 190 3.44 13.51 -16.54
C ARG A 190 4.90 13.06 -16.50
N ASN A 191 5.24 12.06 -15.68
CA ASN A 191 6.58 11.50 -15.67
C ASN A 191 6.79 10.56 -16.86
N ALA A 192 5.82 9.69 -17.16
CA ALA A 192 5.85 8.79 -18.29
C ALA A 192 5.95 9.53 -19.62
N GLU A 193 5.17 10.58 -19.81
CA GLU A 193 5.23 11.45 -20.99
C GLU A 193 6.64 12.04 -21.17
N ARG A 194 7.22 12.60 -20.11
CA ARG A 194 8.59 13.15 -20.15
C ARG A 194 9.64 12.11 -20.50
N GLU A 195 9.55 10.90 -19.93
CA GLU A 195 10.51 9.84 -20.23
C GLU A 195 10.35 9.30 -21.66
N LEU A 196 9.11 9.13 -22.14
CA LEU A 196 8.84 8.74 -23.53
C LEU A 196 9.30 9.80 -24.54
N GLU A 197 9.17 11.08 -24.22
CA GLU A 197 9.71 12.17 -25.03
C GLU A 197 11.25 12.16 -25.08
N GLN A 198 11.91 11.85 -23.96
CA GLN A 198 13.36 11.69 -23.91
C GLN A 198 13.83 10.48 -24.73
N GLU A 199 13.14 9.35 -24.62
CA GLU A 199 13.41 8.15 -25.44
C GLU A 199 13.21 8.44 -26.94
N ARG A 200 12.17 9.19 -27.31
CA ARG A 200 11.89 9.59 -28.70
C ARG A 200 12.94 10.55 -29.27
N THR A 201 13.43 11.48 -28.45
CA THR A 201 14.36 12.53 -28.90
C THR A 201 15.84 12.13 -28.78
N GLY A 202 16.17 11.07 -28.04
CA GLY A 202 17.53 10.59 -27.82
C GLY A 202 18.43 11.57 -27.07
N LYS A 203 17.89 12.69 -26.57
CA LYS A 203 18.65 13.77 -25.92
C LYS A 203 18.55 13.63 -24.41
N SER A 204 19.68 13.64 -23.73
CA SER A 204 19.69 13.65 -22.25
C SER A 204 19.12 14.98 -21.72
N LEU A 205 18.59 14.97 -20.50
CA LEU A 205 18.06 16.16 -19.81
C LEU A 205 19.08 17.33 -19.80
N THR A 206 20.37 16.99 -19.68
CA THR A 206 21.51 17.91 -19.77
C THR A 206 21.66 18.59 -21.14
N GLU A 207 21.34 17.91 -22.23
CA GLU A 207 21.42 18.48 -23.58
C GLU A 207 20.23 19.39 -23.87
N GLN A 208 19.03 19.02 -23.41
CA GLN A 208 17.84 19.87 -23.55
C GLN A 208 17.98 21.18 -22.77
N VAL A 209 18.54 21.12 -21.55
CA VAL A 209 18.84 22.33 -20.76
C VAL A 209 19.88 23.20 -21.47
N LYS A 210 20.97 22.61 -21.99
CA LYS A 210 22.00 23.37 -22.73
C LYS A 210 21.45 24.06 -23.98
N GLU A 211 20.55 23.40 -24.70
CA GLU A 211 19.90 23.93 -25.90
C GLU A 211 18.92 25.06 -25.55
N ALA A 212 18.17 24.90 -24.45
CA ALA A 212 17.23 25.92 -23.95
C ALA A 212 17.93 27.15 -23.33
N THR A 213 19.07 26.97 -22.66
CA THR A 213 19.82 28.08 -22.03
C THR A 213 20.90 28.67 -22.94
N GLY A 214 21.10 28.12 -24.15
CA GLY A 214 22.11 28.59 -25.10
C GLY A 214 23.55 28.52 -24.59
N TRP A 215 23.81 27.69 -23.57
CA TRP A 215 25.10 27.67 -22.88
C TRP A 215 26.11 26.84 -23.69
N LYS A 216 27.06 27.54 -24.32
CA LYS A 216 28.21 26.94 -25.01
C LYS A 216 29.41 26.90 -24.05
N ASN A 217 30.21 25.82 -24.13
CA ASN A 217 31.43 25.61 -23.35
C ASN A 217 32.37 26.82 -23.41
#